data_AF-A0AAN2PLJ0-F1
#
_entry.id   AF-A0AAN2PLJ0-F1
#
_cell.length_a   1.000
_cell.length_b   1.000
_cell.length_c   1.000
_cell.angle_alpha   90.00
_cell.angle_beta   90.00
_cell.angle_gamma   90.00
#
_symmetry.space_group_name_H-M   'P 1'
#
loop_
_entity.id
_entity.type
_entity.pdbx_description
1 polymer ?
#
loop_
_entity_poly.entity_id
_entity_poly.type
_entity_poly.pdbx_seq_one_letter_code
_entity_poly.pdbx_strand_id
1 'polypeptide(L)'
;MNLSEIKGSYELIAGLGSWCGPALHTKRYDLRRNSFPLDWVQSSFLPEVNRLLKNKFEGYMELENMHEKNILAHFVDEGNVVLEPGGTQPSKAHFIHDSHYKIDSVHDFPKIPNQDWTVQYPAFKNKLHHRIQNSLTKIQQS
;
A
#
# COMPACT_ATOMS: atom_id res chain seq x y z
N MET A 1 13.50 14.78 17.60
CA MET A 1 12.22 15.47 17.25
C MET A 1 11.64 16.03 18.54
N ASN A 2 11.39 17.33 18.59
CA ASN A 2 10.75 17.97 19.74
C ASN A 2 9.25 18.12 19.44
N LEU A 3 8.38 17.49 20.24
CA LEU A 3 6.93 17.46 19.96
C LEU A 3 6.28 18.84 20.06
N SER A 4 6.79 19.72 20.91
CA SER A 4 6.24 21.08 21.04
C SER A 4 6.45 21.93 19.79
N GLU A 5 7.52 21.66 19.03
CA GLU A 5 7.88 22.40 17.83
C GLU A 5 7.07 21.96 16.60
N ILE A 6 6.60 20.71 16.58
CA ILE A 6 5.84 20.17 15.45
C ILE A 6 4.32 20.16 15.70
N LYS A 7 3.86 20.50 16.91
CA LYS A 7 2.42 20.50 17.22
C LYS A 7 1.68 21.53 16.35
N GLY A 8 0.71 21.07 15.58
CA GLY A 8 -0.09 21.92 14.72
C GLY A 8 -1.17 21.15 13.96
N SER A 9 -1.85 21.85 13.06
CA SER A 9 -2.74 21.22 12.09
C SER A 9 -1.93 20.83 10.86
N TYR A 10 -2.23 19.67 10.28
CA TYR A 10 -1.58 19.17 9.07
C TYR A 10 -2.62 19.00 7.98
N GLU A 11 -2.32 19.50 6.79
CA GLU A 11 -3.18 19.33 5.61
C GLU A 11 -3.05 17.91 5.02
N LEU A 12 -1.93 17.25 5.30
CA LEU A 12 -1.59 15.93 4.79
C LEU A 12 -0.91 15.07 5.86
N ILE A 13 -1.44 13.86 6.06
CA ILE A 13 -0.81 12.79 6.84
C ILE A 13 -0.66 11.60 5.90
N ALA A 14 0.58 11.19 5.63
CA ALA A 14 0.89 10.09 4.73
C ALA A 14 1.91 9.13 5.36
N GLY A 15 1.70 7.83 5.17
CA GLY A 15 2.66 6.80 5.58
C GLY A 15 3.79 6.63 4.58
N LEU A 16 4.96 6.23 5.07
CA LEU A 16 6.14 5.89 4.26
C LEU A 16 6.39 4.38 4.13
N GLY A 17 5.42 3.54 4.51
CA GLY A 17 5.38 2.14 4.06
C GLY A 17 6.05 1.07 4.90
N SER A 18 6.28 1.22 6.21
CA SER A 18 6.93 0.15 7.01
C SER A 18 6.02 -1.05 7.33
N TRP A 19 4.72 -0.83 7.52
CA TRP A 19 3.67 -1.84 7.71
C TRP A 19 2.31 -1.14 7.54
N CYS A 20 1.20 -1.89 7.40
CA CYS A 20 -0.12 -1.36 7.03
C CYS A 20 -0.90 -0.65 8.16
N GLY A 21 -0.53 -0.81 9.42
CA GLY A 21 -1.27 -0.27 10.57
C GLY A 21 -1.34 1.25 10.67
N PRO A 22 -0.30 2.07 10.36
CA PRO A 22 -0.48 3.50 10.20
C PRO A 22 -1.65 3.85 9.27
N ALA A 23 -1.83 3.14 8.15
CA ALA A 23 -2.96 3.37 7.25
C ALA A 23 -4.32 2.94 7.86
N LEU A 24 -4.33 1.89 8.68
CA LEU A 24 -5.52 1.50 9.46
C LEU A 24 -5.86 2.54 10.53
N HIS A 25 -4.86 3.06 11.24
CA HIS A 25 -5.04 4.06 12.29
C HIS A 25 -5.48 5.40 11.72
N THR A 26 -4.85 5.89 10.66
CA THR A 26 -5.25 7.14 10.02
C THR A 26 -6.65 7.04 9.43
N LYS A 27 -7.08 5.88 8.92
CA LYS A 27 -8.49 5.66 8.54
C LYS A 27 -9.42 5.71 9.75
N ARG A 28 -9.08 4.98 10.82
CA ARG A 28 -9.92 4.89 12.03
C ARG A 28 -10.21 6.26 12.65
N TYR A 29 -9.25 7.17 12.59
CA TYR A 29 -9.36 8.53 13.13
C TYR A 29 -9.72 9.59 12.07
N ASP A 30 -10.13 9.19 10.87
CA ASP A 30 -10.49 10.08 9.75
C ASP A 30 -9.38 11.09 9.37
N LEU A 31 -8.12 10.71 9.62
CA LEU A 31 -6.92 11.48 9.31
C LEU A 31 -6.44 11.28 7.86
N ARG A 32 -6.94 10.25 7.18
CA ARG A 32 -6.75 10.06 5.74
C ARG A 32 -8.09 9.98 5.03
N ARG A 33 -8.21 10.72 3.92
CA ARG A 33 -9.42 10.66 3.07
C ARG A 33 -9.37 9.54 2.03
N ASN A 34 -8.17 9.23 1.53
CA ASN A 34 -7.92 8.19 0.53
C ASN A 34 -6.66 7.43 0.91
N SER A 35 -6.48 6.22 0.37
CA SER A 35 -5.20 5.52 0.48
C SER A 35 -4.12 6.11 -0.42
N PHE A 36 -2.89 6.11 0.09
CA PHE A 36 -1.68 6.48 -0.62
C PHE A 36 -0.88 5.24 -1.08
N PRO A 37 0.11 5.41 -1.98
CA PRO A 37 0.85 4.29 -2.59
C PRO A 37 1.54 3.36 -1.59
N LEU A 38 1.88 3.87 -0.40
CA LEU A 38 2.63 3.15 0.63
C LEU A 38 1.76 2.73 1.84
N ASP A 39 0.43 2.81 1.72
CA ASP A 39 -0.47 2.49 2.85
C ASP A 39 -0.63 0.99 3.09
N TRP A 40 -0.59 0.18 2.03
CA TRP A 40 -0.84 -1.28 2.08
C TRP A 40 0.40 -2.10 1.80
N VAL A 41 1.57 -1.52 2.06
CA VAL A 41 2.86 -2.10 1.74
C VAL A 41 3.70 -2.33 2.98
N GLN A 42 4.69 -3.22 2.83
CA GLN A 42 5.76 -3.41 3.78
C GLN A 42 7.10 -3.10 3.10
N SER A 43 7.82 -2.13 3.66
CA SER A 43 9.15 -1.70 3.25
C SER A 43 10.10 -1.88 4.43
N SER A 44 11.03 -2.82 4.31
CA SER A 44 11.99 -3.12 5.38
C SER A 44 13.20 -2.18 5.37
N PHE A 45 13.41 -1.42 4.29
CA PHE A 45 14.63 -0.62 4.07
C PHE A 45 14.29 0.81 3.67
N LEU A 46 14.58 1.76 4.57
CA LEU A 46 14.41 3.19 4.30
C LEU A 46 15.16 3.68 3.04
N PRO A 47 16.39 3.22 2.72
CA PRO A 47 17.07 3.63 1.48
C PRO A 47 16.25 3.33 0.22
N GLU A 48 15.45 2.27 0.24
CA GLU A 48 14.64 1.87 -0.90
C GLU A 48 13.41 2.75 -1.06
N VAL A 49 12.77 3.13 0.05
CA VAL A 49 11.69 4.14 0.06
C VAL A 49 12.22 5.49 -0.42
N ASN A 50 13.42 5.90 0.01
CA ASN A 50 14.06 7.12 -0.47
C ASN A 50 14.31 7.06 -1.98
N ARG A 51 14.79 5.92 -2.49
CA ARG A 51 15.01 5.71 -3.93
C ARG A 51 13.69 5.80 -4.71
N LEU A 52 12.63 5.15 -4.21
CA LEU A 52 11.30 5.20 -4.79
C LEU A 52 10.76 6.63 -4.91
N LEU A 53 10.84 7.41 -3.82
CA LEU A 53 10.37 8.78 -3.79
C LEU A 53 11.21 9.70 -4.70
N LYS A 54 12.54 9.54 -4.67
CA LYS A 54 13.45 10.29 -5.54
C LYS A 54 13.17 10.06 -7.02
N ASN A 55 12.84 8.82 -7.38
CA ASN A 55 12.50 8.41 -8.74
C ASN A 55 11.02 8.62 -9.08
N LYS A 56 10.23 9.27 -8.20
CA LYS A 56 8.81 9.55 -8.42
C LYS A 56 8.01 8.29 -8.81
N PHE A 57 8.31 7.16 -8.18
CA PHE A 57 7.67 5.86 -8.42
C PHE A 57 7.89 5.25 -9.81
N GLU A 58 8.84 5.75 -10.61
CA GLU A 58 9.20 5.16 -11.90
C GLU A 58 9.64 3.70 -11.73
N GLY A 59 9.06 2.78 -12.50
CA GLY A 59 9.38 1.35 -12.42
C GLY A 59 8.82 0.63 -11.17
N TYR A 60 8.00 1.30 -10.35
CA TYR A 60 7.45 0.72 -9.13
C TYR A 60 6.34 -0.28 -9.43
N MET A 61 6.49 -1.51 -8.93
CA MET A 61 5.54 -2.60 -9.18
C MET A 61 5.26 -2.79 -10.69
N GLU A 62 6.33 -2.83 -11.50
CA GLU A 62 6.23 -3.37 -12.87
C GLU A 62 6.19 -4.89 -12.82
N LEU A 63 5.36 -5.49 -13.67
CA LEU A 63 5.03 -6.91 -13.59
C LEU A 63 6.28 -7.80 -13.67
N GLU A 64 7.25 -7.43 -14.51
CA GLU A 64 8.52 -8.15 -14.66
C GLU A 64 9.40 -8.16 -13.40
N ASN A 65 9.20 -7.20 -12.49
CA ASN A 65 9.94 -7.11 -11.23
C ASN A 65 9.18 -7.75 -10.06
N MET A 66 7.93 -8.17 -10.28
CA MET A 66 7.03 -8.65 -9.25
C MET A 66 7.06 -10.16 -9.09
N HIS A 67 7.06 -10.63 -7.84
CA HIS A 67 6.93 -12.05 -7.53
C HIS A 67 6.12 -12.29 -6.27
N GLU A 68 5.35 -13.37 -6.27
CA GLU A 68 4.62 -13.83 -5.09
C GLU A 68 5.58 -14.43 -4.07
N LYS A 69 5.43 -14.05 -2.80
CA LYS A 69 6.07 -14.73 -1.67
C LYS A 69 5.19 -15.90 -1.21
N ASN A 70 5.80 -16.96 -0.70
CA ASN A 70 5.09 -18.11 -0.13
C ASN A 70 4.52 -17.84 1.28
N ILE A 71 3.80 -16.73 1.42
CA ILE A 71 3.07 -16.29 2.62
C ILE A 71 1.79 -15.57 2.18
N LEU A 72 0.77 -15.58 3.04
CA LEU A 72 -0.51 -14.92 2.77
C LEU A 72 -0.84 -13.93 3.87
N ALA A 73 -1.48 -12.84 3.50
CA ALA A 73 -2.08 -11.89 4.44
C ALA A 73 -3.60 -12.13 4.56
N HIS A 74 -4.22 -11.52 5.56
CA HIS A 74 -5.68 -11.30 5.52
C HIS A 74 -5.98 -10.25 4.47
N PHE A 75 -6.98 -10.50 3.63
CA PHE A 75 -7.44 -9.53 2.66
C PHE A 75 -8.21 -8.42 3.38
N VAL A 76 -7.80 -7.19 3.09
CA VAL A 76 -8.34 -5.98 3.68
C VAL A 76 -8.57 -5.01 2.53
N ASP A 77 -9.83 -4.63 2.32
CA ASP A 77 -10.19 -3.65 1.32
C ASP A 77 -10.34 -2.26 1.96
N GLU A 78 -9.42 -1.37 1.58
CA GLU A 78 -9.30 -0.01 2.11
C GLU A 78 -9.31 0.08 3.65
N GLY A 79 -8.91 -0.97 4.35
CA GLY A 79 -8.89 -1.04 5.83
C GLY A 79 -10.06 -1.80 6.46
N ASN A 80 -10.96 -2.36 5.65
CA ASN A 80 -12.05 -3.23 6.11
C ASN A 80 -11.70 -4.70 5.86
N VAL A 81 -11.89 -5.57 6.85
CA VAL A 81 -11.69 -7.01 6.68
C VAL A 81 -12.76 -7.56 5.73
N VAL A 82 -12.35 -8.31 4.71
CA VAL A 82 -13.26 -9.00 3.79
C VAL A 82 -13.35 -10.46 4.21
N LEU A 83 -14.56 -10.95 4.45
CA LEU A 83 -14.80 -12.35 4.83
C LEU A 83 -14.87 -13.26 3.61
N GLU A 84 -14.61 -14.54 3.82
CA GLU A 84 -14.85 -15.56 2.80
C GLU A 84 -16.36 -15.68 2.50
N PRO A 85 -16.76 -16.01 1.26
CA PRO A 85 -18.17 -16.17 0.90
C PRO A 85 -18.88 -17.19 1.81
N GLY A 86 -19.89 -16.73 2.55
CA GLY A 86 -20.67 -17.58 3.47
C GLY A 86 -19.92 -18.02 4.74
N GLY A 87 -18.74 -17.48 5.01
CA GLY A 87 -17.91 -17.81 6.16
C GLY A 87 -17.76 -16.67 7.17
N THR A 88 -17.12 -16.97 8.30
CA THR A 88 -16.72 -15.99 9.33
C THR A 88 -15.22 -15.69 9.32
N GLN A 89 -14.47 -16.35 8.44
CA GLN A 89 -13.02 -16.22 8.34
C GLN A 89 -12.64 -15.10 7.36
N PRO A 90 -11.55 -14.35 7.62
CA PRO A 90 -11.01 -13.40 6.66
C PRO A 90 -10.55 -14.10 5.39
N SER A 91 -10.98 -13.58 4.24
CA SER A 91 -10.39 -13.89 2.94
C SER A 91 -8.87 -13.64 2.97
N LYS A 92 -8.12 -14.28 2.08
CA LYS A 92 -6.66 -14.14 2.03
C LYS A 92 -6.23 -13.23 0.88
N ALA A 93 -5.05 -12.64 1.00
CA ALA A 93 -4.38 -11.91 -0.06
C ALA A 93 -2.97 -12.46 -0.29
N HIS A 94 -2.54 -12.43 -1.55
CA HIS A 94 -1.17 -12.73 -1.95
C HIS A 94 -0.24 -11.62 -1.48
N PHE A 95 0.96 -12.02 -1.08
CA PHE A 95 2.01 -11.10 -0.68
C PHE A 95 2.97 -10.93 -1.87
N ILE A 96 2.91 -9.79 -2.55
CA ILE A 96 3.61 -9.57 -3.82
C ILE A 96 4.80 -8.64 -3.61
N HIS A 97 6.00 -9.13 -3.91
CA HIS A 97 7.25 -8.40 -3.78
C HIS A 97 7.63 -7.72 -5.09
N ASP A 98 7.94 -6.43 -5.04
CA ASP A 98 8.67 -5.75 -6.11
C ASP A 98 10.17 -5.79 -5.82
N SER A 99 10.91 -6.53 -6.66
CA SER A 99 12.36 -6.66 -6.57
C SER A 99 13.12 -5.38 -6.95
N HIS A 100 12.50 -4.48 -7.74
CA HIS A 100 13.12 -3.22 -8.12
C HIS A 100 13.29 -2.31 -6.92
N TYR A 101 12.25 -2.12 -6.10
CA TYR A 101 12.30 -1.28 -4.88
C TYR A 101 12.32 -2.07 -3.57
N LYS A 102 12.32 -3.40 -3.61
CA LYS A 102 12.30 -4.29 -2.43
C LYS A 102 11.15 -3.98 -1.46
N ILE A 103 9.99 -3.67 -2.01
CA ILE A 103 8.77 -3.35 -1.26
C ILE A 103 7.72 -4.41 -1.56
N ASP A 104 6.98 -4.80 -0.52
CA ASP A 104 5.95 -5.80 -0.63
C ASP A 104 4.55 -5.18 -0.60
N SER A 105 3.69 -5.49 -1.57
CA SER A 105 2.24 -5.27 -1.45
C SER A 105 1.62 -6.41 -0.64
N VAL A 106 0.83 -6.05 0.37
CA VAL A 106 0.30 -6.98 1.37
C VAL A 106 -1.17 -7.31 1.12
N HIS A 107 -1.96 -6.33 0.71
CA HIS A 107 -3.43 -6.45 0.66
C HIS A 107 -4.03 -6.18 -0.72
N ASP A 108 -3.25 -5.80 -1.73
CA ASP A 108 -3.84 -5.37 -3.01
C ASP A 108 -4.22 -6.53 -3.96
N PHE A 109 -3.84 -7.78 -3.63
CA PHE A 109 -4.07 -8.97 -4.47
C PHE A 109 -4.86 -10.05 -3.71
N PRO A 110 -6.21 -10.00 -3.67
CA PRO A 110 -7.00 -11.05 -3.04
C PRO A 110 -6.74 -12.43 -3.65
N LYS A 111 -6.72 -13.47 -2.81
CA LYS A 111 -6.56 -14.86 -3.23
C LYS A 111 -7.91 -15.41 -3.69
N ILE A 112 -8.00 -15.70 -4.99
CA ILE A 112 -9.21 -16.23 -5.63
C ILE A 112 -8.94 -17.68 -6.05
N PRO A 113 -9.83 -18.65 -5.71
CA PRO A 113 -9.66 -20.04 -6.10
C PRO A 113 -9.48 -20.19 -7.62
N ASN A 114 -8.49 -21.01 -8.02
CA ASN A 114 -8.17 -21.32 -9.43
C ASN A 114 -7.82 -20.10 -10.29
N GLN A 115 -7.38 -18.99 -9.68
CA GLN A 115 -6.96 -17.79 -10.40
C GLN A 115 -5.54 -17.40 -9.98
N ASP A 116 -4.70 -17.15 -10.97
CA ASP A 116 -3.37 -16.59 -10.73
C ASP A 116 -3.48 -15.12 -10.31
N TRP A 117 -2.60 -14.67 -9.41
CA TRP A 117 -2.63 -13.29 -8.90
C TRP A 117 -2.42 -12.25 -10.01
N THR A 118 -1.68 -12.60 -11.07
CA THR A 118 -1.38 -11.70 -12.20
C THR A 118 -2.62 -11.24 -12.95
N VAL A 119 -3.73 -12.00 -12.90
CA VAL A 119 -5.02 -11.60 -13.48
C VAL A 119 -5.51 -10.27 -12.90
N GLN A 120 -5.14 -9.96 -11.66
CA GLN A 120 -5.55 -8.75 -10.94
C GLN A 120 -4.57 -7.59 -11.16
N TYR A 121 -3.41 -7.84 -11.77
CA TYR A 121 -2.36 -6.85 -11.96
C TYR A 121 -2.83 -5.58 -12.68
N PRO A 122 -3.60 -5.63 -13.80
CA PRO A 122 -4.03 -4.41 -14.48
C PRO A 122 -4.89 -3.50 -13.60
N ALA A 123 -5.81 -4.07 -12.82
CA ALA A 123 -6.65 -3.33 -11.89
C ALA A 123 -5.83 -2.72 -10.76
N PHE A 124 -4.91 -3.49 -10.18
CA PHE A 124 -3.97 -3.01 -9.18
C PHE A 124 -3.12 -1.85 -9.70
N LYS A 125 -2.51 -1.99 -10.88
CA LYS A 125 -1.59 -0.99 -11.44
C LYS A 125 -2.31 0.33 -11.72
N ASN A 126 -3.54 0.28 -12.24
CA ASN A 126 -4.38 1.46 -12.43
C ASN A 126 -4.72 2.16 -11.10
N LYS A 127 -5.06 1.38 -10.06
CA LYS A 127 -5.30 1.91 -8.70
C LYS A 127 -4.05 2.55 -8.12
N LEU A 128 -2.89 1.90 -8.26
CA LEU A 128 -1.61 2.40 -7.81
C LEU A 128 -1.24 3.72 -8.49
N HIS A 129 -1.38 3.82 -9.81
CA HIS A 129 -1.14 5.07 -10.56
C HIS A 129 -2.01 6.23 -10.06
N HIS A 130 -3.30 5.98 -9.82
CA HIS A 130 -4.18 7.00 -9.24
C HIS A 130 -3.73 7.43 -7.84
N ARG A 131 -3.32 6.49 -6.99
CA ARG A 131 -2.78 6.80 -5.66
C ARG A 131 -1.51 7.64 -5.76
N ILE A 132 -0.60 7.31 -6.69
CA ILE A 132 0.66 8.04 -6.91
C ILE A 132 0.38 9.46 -7.38
N GLN A 133 -0.45 9.65 -8.41
CA GLN A 133 -0.82 10.98 -8.89
C GLN A 133 -1.44 11.82 -7.78
N ASN A 134 -2.43 11.26 -7.07
CA ASN A 134 -3.09 11.95 -5.97
C ASN A 134 -2.12 12.32 -4.84
N SER A 135 -1.18 11.45 -4.48
CA SER A 135 -0.13 11.75 -3.51
C SER A 135 0.75 12.91 -3.96
N LEU A 136 1.27 12.85 -5.18
CA LEU A 136 2.19 13.86 -5.70
C LEU A 136 1.50 15.22 -5.83
N THR A 137 0.25 15.25 -6.29
CA THR A 137 -0.55 16.49 -6.34
C THR A 137 -0.76 17.08 -4.96
N LYS A 138 -1.12 16.26 -3.95
CA LYS A 138 -1.32 16.77 -2.58
C LYS A 138 -0.03 17.30 -1.95
N ILE A 139 1.09 16.61 -2.16
CA ILE A 139 2.41 17.06 -1.67
C ILE A 139 2.81 18.40 -2.31
N GLN A 140 2.43 18.65 -3.57
CA GLN A 140 2.70 19.92 -4.23
C GLN A 140 1.79 21.07 -3.74
N GLN A 141 0.65 20.75 -3.14
CA GLN A 141 -0.36 21.72 -2.69
C GLN A 141 -0.29 22.04 -1.20
N SER A 142 0.38 21.20 -0.41
CA SER A 142 0.66 21.38 1.02
C SER A 142 1.95 22.15 1.27
#